data_AF-A0A0Q7ZAB4-F1
#
_entry.id   AF-A0A0Q7ZAB4-F1
#
_cell.length_a   1.000
_cell.length_b   1.000
_cell.length_c   1.000
_cell.angle_alpha   90.00
_cell.angle_beta   90.00
_cell.angle_gamma   90.00
#
_symmetry.space_group_name_H-M   'P 1'
#
loop_
_entity.id
_entity.type
_entity.pdbx_description
1 polymer ?
#
loop_
_entity_poly.entity_id
_entity_poly.type
_entity_poly.pdbx_seq_one_letter_code
_entity_poly.pdbx_strand_id
1 'polypeptide(L)'
;MGIIITLIVGGIIGWLASIVMRTDAQQGIILNVVVGIVGAFLGNILGGMFGMGASLSTFSPIGLLWAFIGAVVLLGLINLVRRGSVR
;
A
#
# COMPACT_ATOMS: atom_id res chain seq x y z
N MET A 1 7.61 8.13 -18.25
CA MET A 1 6.89 8.91 -17.21
C MET A 1 6.56 8.05 -15.98
N GLY A 2 7.47 7.16 -15.53
CA GLY A 2 7.02 5.85 -15.03
C GLY A 2 7.62 5.28 -13.75
N ILE A 3 8.50 5.99 -13.03
CA ILE A 3 9.06 5.49 -11.76
C ILE A 3 8.92 6.54 -10.67
N ILE A 4 9.29 7.80 -10.95
CA ILE A 4 9.18 8.90 -9.97
C ILE A 4 7.74 9.07 -9.47
N ILE A 5 6.75 9.07 -10.37
CA ILE A 5 5.32 9.18 -10.01
C ILE A 5 4.89 7.97 -9.16
N THR A 6 5.28 6.76 -9.56
CA THR A 6 4.98 5.52 -8.82
C THR A 6 5.59 5.54 -7.42
N LEU A 7 6.80 6.08 -7.25
CA LEU A 7 7.45 6.24 -5.95
C LEU A 7 6.72 7.28 -5.08
N ILE A 8 6.31 8.42 -5.66
CA ILE A 8 5.59 9.47 -4.91
C ILE A 8 4.19 8.99 -4.53
N VAL A 9 3.40 8.52 -5.48
CA VAL A 9 2.04 8.02 -5.26
C VAL A 9 2.07 6.79 -4.35
N GLY A 10 2.99 5.86 -4.59
CA GLY A 10 3.22 4.72 -3.71
C GLY A 10 3.57 5.17 -2.29
N GLY A 11 4.51 6.09 -2.12
CA GLY A 11 4.87 6.66 -0.82
C GLY A 11 3.69 7.28 -0.08
N ILE A 12 2.88 8.08 -0.78
CA ILE A 12 1.67 8.69 -0.20
C ILE A 12 0.67 7.60 0.22
N ILE A 13 0.40 6.62 -0.64
CA ILE A 13 -0.54 5.54 -0.34
C ILE A 13 -0.07 4.69 0.84
N GLY A 14 1.21 4.31 0.86
CA GLY A 14 1.78 3.53 1.96
C GLY A 14 1.80 4.29 3.28
N TRP A 15 2.06 5.60 3.23
CA TRP A 15 1.96 6.47 4.39
C TRP A 15 0.52 6.60 4.91
N LEU A 16 -0.45 6.82 4.02
CA LEU A 16 -1.86 6.84 4.41
C LEU A 16 -2.27 5.51 5.05
N ALA A 17 -1.80 4.38 4.50
CA ALA A 17 -2.09 3.06 5.06
C ALA A 17 -1.46 2.87 6.44
N SER A 18 -0.25 3.39 6.66
CA SER A 18 0.45 3.31 7.95
C SER A 18 -0.18 4.18 9.03
N ILE A 19 -0.76 5.33 8.66
CA ILE A 19 -1.61 6.13 9.57
C ILE A 19 -2.84 5.34 9.99
N VAL A 20 -3.56 4.74 9.03
CA VAL A 20 -4.78 3.95 9.32
C VAL A 20 -4.45 2.76 10.22
N MET A 21 -3.32 2.10 9.99
CA MET A 21 -2.84 0.98 10.81
C MET A 21 -2.15 1.41 12.12
N ARG A 22 -2.03 2.72 12.39
CA ARG A 22 -1.31 3.28 13.56
C ARG A 22 0.14 2.79 13.67
N THR A 23 0.78 2.53 12.54
CA THR A 23 2.18 2.07 12.43
C THR A 23 3.12 3.10 11.85
N ASP A 24 2.64 4.30 11.53
CA ASP A 24 3.41 5.41 10.95
C ASP A 24 4.75 5.67 11.69
N ALA A 25 4.70 5.73 13.02
CA ALA A 25 5.87 6.00 13.88
C ALA A 25 7.01 4.95 13.74
N GLN A 26 6.72 3.76 13.23
CA GLN A 26 7.71 2.68 13.05
C GLN A 26 8.15 2.51 11.59
N GLN A 27 7.42 3.06 10.63
CA GLN A 27 7.65 2.78 9.21
C GLN A 27 8.60 3.79 8.58
N GLY A 28 8.53 5.08 8.90
CA GLY A 28 9.37 6.08 8.23
C GLY A 28 9.19 6.07 6.69
N ILE A 29 9.93 6.94 6.00
CA ILE A 29 9.66 7.26 4.58
C ILE A 29 9.93 6.09 3.64
N ILE A 30 11.06 5.38 3.80
CA ILE A 30 11.46 4.30 2.89
C ILE A 30 10.47 3.14 2.95
N LEU A 31 10.06 2.77 4.16
CA LEU A 31 9.16 1.64 4.38
C LEU A 31 7.74 1.97 3.93
N ASN A 32 7.27 3.22 4.09
CA ASN A 32 6.02 3.68 3.49
C ASN A 32 6.04 3.54 1.96
N VAL A 33 7.13 3.91 1.27
CA VAL A 33 7.25 3.74 -0.19
C VAL A 33 7.21 2.27 -0.58
N VAL A 34 7.96 1.41 0.12
CA VAL A 34 7.97 -0.04 -0.15
C VAL A 34 6.59 -0.65 0.07
N VAL A 35 5.94 -0.34 1.19
CA VAL A 35 4.58 -0.79 1.52
C VAL A 35 3.59 -0.30 0.47
N GLY A 36 3.71 0.93 -0.01
CA GLY A 36 2.85 1.47 -1.04
C GLY A 36 2.99 0.75 -2.38
N ILE A 37 4.22 0.44 -2.80
CA ILE A 37 4.48 -0.28 -4.05
C ILE A 37 4.00 -1.73 -3.95
N VAL A 38 4.45 -2.47 -2.93
CA VAL A 38 4.07 -3.88 -2.72
C VAL A 38 2.57 -4.00 -2.45
N GLY A 39 2.01 -3.06 -1.69
CA GLY A 39 0.58 -2.94 -1.44
C GLY A 39 -0.22 -2.69 -2.71
N ALA A 40 0.28 -1.88 -3.65
CA ALA A 40 -0.38 -1.69 -4.94
C ALA A 40 -0.37 -2.95 -5.81
N PHE A 41 0.68 -3.77 -5.76
CA PHE A 41 0.66 -5.08 -6.43
C PHE A 41 -0.42 -5.99 -5.85
N LEU A 42 -0.54 -6.05 -4.52
CA LEU A 42 -1.62 -6.79 -3.86
C LEU A 42 -2.99 -6.22 -4.19
N GLY A 43 -3.12 -4.89 -4.20
CA GLY A 43 -4.34 -4.19 -4.60
C GLY A 43 -4.72 -4.48 -6.05
N ASN A 44 -3.75 -4.69 -6.94
CA ASN A 44 -4.01 -5.04 -8.33
C ASN A 44 -4.61 -6.44 -8.45
N ILE A 45 -4.05 -7.40 -7.72
CA ILE A 45 -4.58 -8.77 -7.66
C ILE A 45 -6.01 -8.77 -7.09
N LEU A 46 -6.20 -8.10 -5.94
CA LEU A 46 -7.50 -8.02 -5.27
C LEU A 46 -8.54 -7.31 -6.15
N GLY A 47 -8.20 -6.15 -6.70
CA GLY A 47 -9.11 -5.39 -7.54
C GLY A 47 -9.37 -6.05 -8.91
N GLY A 48 -8.39 -6.76 -9.46
CA GLY A 48 -8.51 -7.53 -10.69
C GLY A 48 -9.59 -8.60 -10.61
N MET A 49 -9.81 -9.20 -9.43
CA MET A 49 -10.91 -10.15 -9.19
C MET A 49 -12.29 -9.49 -9.32
N PHE A 50 -12.39 -8.17 -9.15
CA PHE A 50 -13.61 -7.38 -9.30
C PHE A 50 -13.65 -6.59 -10.62
N GLY A 51 -12.76 -6.91 -11.58
CA GLY A 51 -12.66 -6.20 -12.85
C GLY A 51 -12.08 -4.79 -12.76
N MET A 52 -11.50 -4.41 -11.61
CA MET A 52 -11.01 -3.06 -11.30
C MET A 52 -9.60 -3.13 -10.70
N GLY A 53 -8.55 -3.14 -11.51
CA GLY A 53 -7.17 -3.26 -11.01
C GLY A 53 -6.63 -1.98 -10.33
N ALA A 54 -5.74 -2.15 -9.36
CA ALA A 54 -4.93 -1.07 -8.82
C ALA A 54 -3.97 -0.50 -9.88
N SER A 55 -3.78 0.82 -9.86
CA SER A 55 -2.89 1.52 -10.78
C SER A 55 -2.23 2.69 -10.07
N LEU A 56 -0.89 2.68 -10.05
CA LEU A 56 -0.06 3.80 -9.55
C LEU A 56 0.39 4.75 -10.67
N SER A 57 0.40 4.27 -11.92
CA SER A 57 0.84 5.01 -13.11
C SER A 57 -0.29 5.79 -13.78
N THR A 58 -1.49 5.23 -13.78
CA THR A 58 -2.70 5.87 -14.27
C THR A 58 -3.43 6.42 -13.06
N PHE A 59 -3.52 7.75 -12.90
CA PHE A 59 -4.24 8.46 -11.83
C PHE A 59 -5.76 8.19 -11.91
N SER A 60 -6.16 6.94 -11.73
CA SER A 60 -7.54 6.50 -11.66
C SER A 60 -7.96 6.45 -10.19
N PRO A 61 -9.03 7.16 -9.78
CA PRO A 61 -9.51 7.15 -8.40
C PRO A 61 -9.77 5.72 -7.88
N ILE A 62 -10.34 4.87 -8.73
CA ILE A 62 -10.58 3.45 -8.44
C ILE A 62 -9.26 2.68 -8.28
N GLY A 63 -8.29 2.92 -9.17
CA GLY A 63 -6.98 2.27 -9.09
C GLY A 63 -6.20 2.65 -7.81
N LEU A 64 -6.32 3.89 -7.37
CA LEU A 64 -5.71 4.38 -6.13
C LEU A 64 -6.40 3.80 -4.89
N LEU A 65 -7.73 3.66 -4.91
CA LEU A 65 -8.48 3.00 -3.84
C LEU A 65 -8.05 1.53 -3.68
N TRP A 66 -7.96 0.78 -4.77
CA TRP A 66 -7.49 -0.61 -4.71
C TRP A 66 -6.03 -0.71 -4.26
N ALA A 67 -5.16 0.20 -4.70
CA ALA A 67 -3.78 0.26 -4.21
C ALA A 67 -3.71 0.53 -2.70
N PHE A 68 -4.55 1.44 -2.20
CA PHE A 68 -4.66 1.74 -0.78
C PHE A 68 -5.18 0.54 0.02
N ILE A 69 -6.25 -0.11 -0.44
CA ILE A 69 -6.77 -1.34 0.18
C ILE A 69 -5.67 -2.41 0.25
N GLY A 70 -4.94 -2.62 -0.85
CA GLY A 70 -3.84 -3.58 -0.89
C GLY A 70 -2.71 -3.25 0.10
N ALA A 71 -2.35 -1.97 0.24
CA ALA A 71 -1.37 -1.52 1.22
C ALA A 71 -1.83 -1.72 2.67
N VAL A 72 -3.11 -1.42 2.96
CA VAL A 72 -3.72 -1.67 4.27
C VAL A 72 -3.71 -3.16 4.59
N VAL A 73 -4.12 -4.02 3.65
CA VAL A 73 -4.11 -5.48 3.83
C VAL A 73 -2.68 -5.99 4.08
N LEU A 74 -1.70 -5.52 3.30
CA LEU A 74 -0.29 -5.88 3.48
C LEU A 74 0.20 -5.51 4.89
N LEU A 75 -0.06 -4.29 5.34
CA LEU A 75 0.30 -3.87 6.69
C LEU A 75 -0.43 -4.66 7.78
N GLY A 76 -1.70 -4.98 7.56
CA GLY A 76 -2.46 -5.85 8.45
C GLY A 76 -1.80 -7.21 8.62
N LEU A 77 -1.37 -7.83 7.52
CA LEU A 77 -0.64 -9.11 7.53
C LEU A 77 0.72 -8.98 8.22
N ILE A 78 1.51 -7.95 7.88
CA ILE A 78 2.81 -7.69 8.53
C ILE A 78 2.63 -7.48 10.02
N ASN A 79 1.61 -6.73 10.44
CA ASN A 79 1.31 -6.46 11.84
C ASN A 79 0.81 -7.70 12.57
N LEU A 80 0.05 -8.57 11.91
CA LEU A 80 -0.39 -9.84 12.49
C LEU A 80 0.81 -10.74 12.78
N VAL A 81 1.74 -10.87 11.82
CA VAL A 81 2.98 -11.63 11.99
C VAL A 81 3.88 -10.99 13.06
N ARG A 82 4.01 -9.66 13.07
CA ARG A 82 4.79 -8.92 14.08
C ARG A 82 4.15 -8.97 15.48
N ARG A 83 2.82 -9.05 15.60
CA ARG A 83 2.13 -9.27 16.88
C ARG A 83 2.33 -10.69 17.41
N GLY A 84 2.46 -11.68 16.52
CA GLY A 84 2.84 -13.05 16.88
C GLY A 84 4.30 -13.19 17.35
N SER A 85 5.14 -12.19 17.07
CA SER A 85 6.42 -11.97 17.75
C SER A 85 6.15 -11.40 19.15
N VAL A 86 5.65 -12.27 20.01
CA VAL A 86 5.52 -12.12 21.46
C VAL A 86 6.71 -11.34 22.03
N ARG A 87 6.42 -10.25 22.73
CA ARG A 87 7.22 -9.86 23.90
C ARG A 87 6.71 -10.65 25.09
#